data_AF-A0A2R6LPP2-F1
#
_entry.id   AF-A0A2R6LPP2-F1
#
_cell.length_a   1.000
_cell.length_b   1.000
_cell.length_c   1.000
_cell.angle_alpha   90.00
_cell.angle_beta   90.00
_cell.angle_gamma   90.00
#
_symmetry.space_group_name_H-M   'P 1'
#
loop_
_entity.id
_entity.type
_entity.pdbx_description
1 polymer ?
#
loop_
_entity_poly.entity_id
_entity_poly.type
_entity_poly.pdbx_seq_one_letter_code
_entity_poly.pdbx_strand_id
1 'polypeptide(L)'
;MDEIPGRLRAAVGDEPAIETVDIGGGDALVVTPEETYLYRSEGLLSDESVAAYPHDVDRLAVESGRRKNAVVLESYEGTREFTVPADVTDVVVAAMLEGVLRTTGVVGSEEAVRAQFRFSDLTLVVTDEKLFKHVGPSVWNEDFEMFDYESLTDLNFQEGSVATQVVLEIQGRQHRVKVPNEQAGRVRRAVQSAVFEHHGVSSLGGLREKIAVEEPEPGSKPDEAAPGAVSDPVPETDETDDNSGGVDWSPPADQDVTGPRGRPTDPEADAPSAAAVGDRTAGRATGAGDDEGEDVSDAGAGAGSGSAENLEARIDDLEAQLERQNDLLESQGETIEQLVEELRRGR
;
A
#
# COMPACT_ATOMS: atom_id res chain seq x y z
N MET A 1 -12.88 12.76 -28.53
CA MET A 1 -11.52 12.20 -28.47
C MET A 1 -10.70 13.00 -29.45
N ASP A 2 -10.10 14.08 -28.95
CA ASP A 2 -9.09 14.80 -29.71
C ASP A 2 -7.92 13.86 -29.97
N GLU A 3 -7.43 13.89 -31.20
CA GLU A 3 -6.40 13.00 -31.69
C GLU A 3 -5.10 13.22 -30.90
N ILE A 4 -4.54 12.16 -30.32
CA ILE A 4 -3.31 12.23 -29.53
C ILE A 4 -2.18 12.84 -30.39
N PRO A 5 -1.47 13.88 -29.90
CA PRO A 5 -0.39 14.53 -30.62
C PRO A 5 0.67 13.54 -31.13
N GLY A 6 1.24 13.82 -32.31
CA GLY A 6 2.17 12.90 -32.97
C GLY A 6 3.41 12.54 -32.14
N ARG A 7 3.94 13.50 -31.36
CA ARG A 7 5.07 13.23 -30.44
C ARG A 7 4.69 12.31 -29.30
N LEU A 8 3.51 12.50 -28.72
CA LEU A 8 3.01 11.65 -27.64
C LEU A 8 2.77 10.22 -28.16
N ARG A 9 2.18 10.06 -29.34
CA ARG A 9 2.04 8.74 -29.98
C ARG A 9 3.39 8.07 -30.24
N ALA A 10 4.39 8.83 -30.69
CA ALA A 10 5.72 8.29 -30.93
C ALA A 10 6.44 7.87 -29.64
N ALA A 11 6.17 8.54 -28.52
CA ALA A 11 6.73 8.18 -27.21
C ALA A 11 6.05 6.94 -26.61
N VAL A 12 4.72 6.88 -26.66
CA VAL A 12 3.92 5.74 -26.16
C VAL A 12 4.16 4.47 -26.99
N GLY A 13 4.43 4.62 -28.29
CA GLY A 13 4.62 3.48 -29.18
C GLY A 13 3.31 2.70 -29.40
N ASP A 14 3.41 1.37 -29.35
CA ASP A 14 2.29 0.43 -29.55
C ASP A 14 1.69 -0.09 -28.23
N GLU A 15 2.10 0.47 -27.09
CA GLU A 15 1.62 0.04 -25.79
C GLU A 15 0.15 0.46 -25.56
N PRO A 16 -0.72 -0.45 -25.07
CA PRO A 16 -2.11 -0.10 -24.82
C PRO A 16 -2.22 0.92 -23.68
N ALA A 17 -2.90 2.03 -23.94
CA ALA A 17 -3.22 3.00 -22.90
C ALA A 17 -4.25 2.41 -21.93
N ILE A 18 -3.94 2.48 -20.63
CA ILE A 18 -4.88 2.27 -19.53
C ILE A 18 -5.88 3.43 -19.52
N GLU A 19 -5.38 4.65 -19.59
CA GLU A 19 -6.19 5.87 -19.55
C GLU A 19 -5.52 7.00 -20.36
N THR A 20 -6.33 7.88 -20.94
CA THR A 20 -5.87 9.10 -21.60
C THR A 20 -6.64 10.29 -21.04
N VAL A 21 -5.93 11.20 -20.36
CA VAL A 21 -6.51 12.32 -19.62
C VAL A 21 -6.10 13.64 -20.25
N ASP A 22 -7.09 14.48 -20.59
CA ASP A 22 -6.87 15.88 -20.90
C ASP A 22 -6.67 16.65 -19.59
N ILE A 23 -5.50 17.27 -19.41
CA ILE A 23 -5.15 18.03 -18.21
C ILE A 23 -5.22 19.56 -18.44
N GLY A 24 -5.80 19.97 -19.57
CA GLY A 24 -6.12 21.33 -19.92
C GLY A 24 -4.98 22.10 -20.59
N GLY A 25 -5.34 23.14 -21.34
CA GLY A 25 -4.37 24.00 -22.02
C GLY A 25 -3.69 23.36 -23.24
N GLY A 26 -4.19 22.22 -23.71
CA GLY A 26 -3.57 21.42 -24.77
C GLY A 26 -2.61 20.34 -24.24
N ASP A 27 -2.41 20.29 -22.92
CA ASP A 27 -1.61 19.26 -22.27
C ASP A 27 -2.43 17.98 -22.09
N ALA A 28 -1.76 16.83 -22.17
CA ALA A 28 -2.40 15.52 -22.03
C ALA A 28 -1.51 14.56 -21.26
N LEU A 29 -2.13 13.54 -20.68
CA LEU A 29 -1.44 12.47 -19.96
C LEU A 29 -1.94 11.13 -20.50
N VAL A 30 -1.01 10.24 -20.84
CA VAL A 30 -1.31 8.87 -21.24
C VAL A 30 -0.67 7.94 -20.23
N VAL A 31 -1.49 7.11 -19.59
CA VAL A 31 -1.02 6.08 -18.67
C VAL A 31 -1.00 4.76 -19.41
N THR A 32 0.13 4.08 -19.39
CA THR A 32 0.33 2.73 -19.93
C THR A 32 0.66 1.76 -18.78
N PRO A 33 0.68 0.44 -19.00
CA PRO A 33 1.20 -0.49 -18.01
C PRO A 33 2.56 -0.07 -17.43
N GLU A 34 3.57 0.20 -18.26
CA GLU A 34 4.95 0.40 -17.79
C GLU A 34 5.27 1.86 -17.41
N GLU A 35 4.67 2.83 -18.10
CA GLU A 35 5.00 4.25 -17.90
C GLU A 35 3.78 5.19 -17.99
N THR A 36 3.90 6.35 -17.36
CA THR A 36 3.03 7.51 -17.59
C THR A 36 3.74 8.55 -18.43
N TYR A 37 3.11 8.98 -19.52
CA TYR A 37 3.62 10.01 -20.42
C TYR A 37 2.85 11.32 -20.24
N LEU A 38 3.57 12.36 -19.86
CA LEU A 38 3.05 13.73 -19.76
C LEU A 38 3.43 14.52 -21.01
N TYR A 39 2.42 14.88 -21.79
CA TYR A 39 2.55 15.80 -22.91
C TYR A 39 2.25 17.23 -22.47
N ARG A 40 3.20 18.13 -22.72
CA ARG A 40 3.03 19.58 -22.59
C ARG A 40 2.97 20.19 -23.98
N SER A 41 1.88 20.89 -24.25
CA SER A 41 1.70 21.64 -25.49
C SER A 41 2.67 22.82 -25.60
N GLU A 42 2.93 23.27 -26.83
CA GLU A 42 3.73 24.47 -27.07
C GLU A 42 3.03 25.71 -26.48
N GLY A 43 3.75 26.42 -25.63
CA GLY A 43 3.32 27.66 -25.01
C GLY A 43 4.14 28.85 -25.48
N LEU A 44 3.76 30.06 -25.03
CA LEU A 44 4.46 31.30 -25.39
C LEU A 44 5.95 31.34 -24.99
N LEU A 45 6.34 30.51 -24.01
CA LEU A 45 7.66 30.50 -23.40
C LEU A 45 8.26 29.08 -23.32
N SER A 46 7.60 28.07 -23.86
CA SER A 46 8.00 26.67 -23.69
C SER A 46 7.64 25.87 -24.93
N ASP A 47 8.60 25.10 -25.41
CA ASP A 47 8.40 24.21 -26.54
C ASP A 47 7.55 22.99 -26.14
N GLU A 48 6.92 22.38 -27.14
CA GLU A 48 6.25 21.09 -27.02
C GLU A 48 7.20 20.04 -26.44
N SER A 49 6.77 19.32 -25.39
CA SER A 49 7.59 18.30 -24.72
C SER A 49 6.78 17.10 -24.26
N VAL A 50 7.47 15.96 -24.14
CA VAL A 50 6.95 14.71 -23.56
C VAL A 50 7.91 14.26 -22.48
N ALA A 51 7.40 13.94 -21.30
CA ALA A 51 8.16 13.36 -20.19
C ALA A 51 7.57 12.00 -19.82
N ALA A 52 8.42 11.01 -19.54
CA ALA A 52 8.04 9.66 -19.14
C ALA A 52 8.33 9.42 -17.65
N TYR A 53 7.38 8.77 -16.99
CA TYR A 53 7.37 8.47 -15.57
C TYR A 53 7.13 6.97 -15.39
N PRO A 54 8.18 6.16 -15.17
CA PRO A 54 8.09 4.72 -14.98
C PRO A 54 7.22 4.35 -13.79
N HIS A 55 6.58 3.19 -13.89
CA HIS A 55 5.75 2.61 -12.83
C HIS A 55 6.51 1.59 -11.94
N ASP A 56 7.78 1.33 -12.23
CA ASP A 56 8.67 0.61 -11.30
C ASP A 56 9.10 1.55 -10.16
N VAL A 57 8.20 1.69 -9.18
CA VAL A 57 8.32 2.65 -8.08
C VAL A 57 8.07 1.99 -6.72
N ASP A 58 8.78 2.47 -5.71
CA ASP A 58 8.63 2.07 -4.32
C ASP A 58 7.49 2.85 -3.64
N ARG A 59 7.25 4.09 -4.10
CA ARG A 59 6.25 5.00 -3.50
C ARG A 59 5.48 5.76 -4.57
N LEU A 60 4.16 5.83 -4.39
CA LEU A 60 3.26 6.69 -5.14
C LEU A 60 2.50 7.58 -4.15
N ALA A 61 2.82 8.87 -4.12
CA ALA A 61 2.21 9.83 -3.22
C ALA A 61 1.49 10.93 -4.00
N VAL A 62 0.48 11.53 -3.36
CA VAL A 62 -0.26 12.67 -3.90
C VAL A 62 -0.22 13.80 -2.90
N GLU A 63 0.43 14.89 -3.26
CA GLU A 63 0.43 16.11 -2.46
C GLU A 63 -0.69 17.02 -2.93
N SER A 64 -1.62 17.33 -2.02
CA SER A 64 -2.79 18.11 -2.33
C SER A 64 -2.48 19.60 -2.38
N GLY A 65 -2.81 20.25 -3.50
CA GLY A 65 -2.73 21.69 -3.66
C GLY A 65 -4.10 22.34 -3.90
N ARG A 66 -4.16 23.67 -3.95
CA ARG A 66 -5.43 24.40 -4.11
C ARG A 66 -6.10 24.20 -5.47
N ARG A 67 -5.30 24.01 -6.53
CA ARG A 67 -5.77 23.92 -7.93
C ARG A 67 -5.20 22.74 -8.68
N LYS A 68 -3.97 22.36 -8.33
CA LYS A 68 -3.25 21.24 -8.90
C LYS A 68 -2.72 20.42 -7.74
N ASN A 69 -2.65 19.12 -7.93
CA ASN A 69 -2.00 18.20 -7.02
C ASN A 69 -0.69 17.74 -7.66
N ALA A 70 0.30 17.48 -6.83
CA ALA A 70 1.54 16.86 -7.26
C ALA A 70 1.43 15.35 -7.10
N VAL A 71 1.81 14.61 -8.14
CA VAL A 71 1.99 13.16 -8.10
C VAL A 71 3.50 12.93 -7.97
N VAL A 72 3.88 12.27 -6.88
CA VAL A 72 5.28 12.02 -6.51
C VAL A 72 5.53 10.53 -6.61
N LEU A 73 6.56 10.18 -7.37
CA LEU A 73 7.03 8.83 -7.61
C LEU A 73 8.43 8.69 -7.03
N GLU A 74 8.63 7.79 -6.08
CA GLU A 74 9.96 7.50 -5.54
C GLU A 74 10.38 6.10 -5.96
N SER A 75 11.61 5.98 -6.43
CA SER A 75 12.27 4.74 -6.83
C SER A 75 13.72 4.75 -6.34
N TYR A 76 14.42 3.63 -6.46
CA TYR A 76 15.86 3.56 -6.22
C TYR A 76 16.69 4.53 -7.11
N GLU A 77 16.18 4.91 -8.29
CA GLU A 77 16.82 5.88 -9.18
C GLU A 77 16.64 7.33 -8.71
N GLY A 78 15.68 7.57 -7.82
CA GLY A 78 15.36 8.87 -7.26
C GLY A 78 13.87 9.20 -7.34
N THR A 79 13.58 10.48 -7.08
CA THR A 79 12.22 11.01 -7.03
C THR A 79 11.87 11.74 -8.32
N ARG A 80 10.70 11.42 -8.89
CA ARG A 80 10.11 12.12 -10.03
C ARG A 80 8.76 12.70 -9.62
N GLU A 81 8.46 13.89 -10.12
CA GLU A 81 7.22 14.60 -9.78
C GLU A 81 6.60 15.23 -11.02
N PHE A 82 5.27 15.25 -11.07
CA PHE A 82 4.52 16.12 -11.96
C PHE A 82 3.22 16.61 -11.33
N THR A 83 2.62 17.64 -11.92
CA THR A 83 1.37 18.22 -11.42
C THR A 83 0.22 18.07 -12.40
N VAL A 84 -0.95 17.73 -11.87
CA VAL A 84 -2.21 17.60 -12.60
C VAL A 84 -3.30 18.45 -11.94
N PRO A 85 -4.31 18.93 -12.70
CA PRO A 85 -5.50 19.56 -12.12
C PRO A 85 -6.14 18.70 -11.03
N ALA A 86 -6.66 19.35 -9.99
CA ALA A 86 -7.19 18.65 -8.82
C ALA A 86 -8.40 17.74 -9.16
N ASP A 87 -9.18 18.12 -10.18
CA ASP A 87 -10.37 17.41 -10.65
C ASP A 87 -10.08 16.11 -11.41
N VAL A 88 -8.90 15.98 -12.02
CA VAL A 88 -8.49 14.76 -12.74
C VAL A 88 -7.51 13.89 -11.94
N THR A 89 -7.07 14.35 -10.77
CA THR A 89 -6.03 13.67 -9.98
C THR A 89 -6.42 12.24 -9.63
N ASP A 90 -7.64 12.01 -9.16
CA ASP A 90 -8.07 10.67 -8.74
C ASP A 90 -8.12 9.69 -9.94
N VAL A 91 -8.45 10.17 -11.15
CA VAL A 91 -8.44 9.37 -12.38
C VAL A 91 -7.02 8.98 -12.76
N VAL A 92 -6.10 9.97 -12.76
CA VAL A 92 -4.69 9.73 -13.08
C VAL A 92 -4.06 8.76 -12.09
N VAL A 93 -4.26 8.97 -10.79
CA VAL A 93 -3.67 8.12 -9.74
C VAL A 93 -4.22 6.70 -9.81
N ALA A 94 -5.51 6.52 -10.09
CA ALA A 94 -6.08 5.19 -10.28
C ALA A 94 -5.46 4.46 -11.48
N ALA A 95 -5.35 5.13 -12.63
CA ALA A 95 -4.73 4.54 -13.81
C ALA A 95 -3.25 4.20 -13.56
N MET A 96 -2.52 5.08 -12.88
CA MET A 96 -1.11 4.84 -12.53
C MET A 96 -0.95 3.67 -11.59
N LEU A 97 -1.77 3.58 -10.54
CA LEU A 97 -1.71 2.45 -9.61
C LEU A 97 -1.98 1.12 -10.33
N GLU A 98 -2.91 1.10 -11.29
CA GLU A 98 -3.13 -0.06 -12.15
C GLU A 98 -1.89 -0.39 -12.99
N GLY A 99 -1.20 0.61 -13.55
CA GLY A 99 0.08 0.42 -14.24
C GLY A 99 1.17 -0.15 -13.33
N VAL A 100 1.31 0.39 -12.12
CA VAL A 100 2.25 -0.09 -11.08
C VAL A 100 1.96 -1.56 -10.72
N LEU A 101 0.70 -1.91 -10.46
CA LEU A 101 0.30 -3.28 -10.13
C LEU A 101 0.60 -4.27 -11.27
N ARG A 102 0.52 -3.83 -12.54
CA ARG A 102 0.89 -4.66 -13.70
C ARG A 102 2.40 -4.77 -13.86
N THR A 103 3.11 -3.66 -13.72
CA THR A 103 4.58 -3.60 -13.87
C THR A 103 5.27 -4.52 -12.87
N THR A 104 4.78 -4.58 -11.64
CA THR A 104 5.33 -5.48 -10.61
C THR A 104 4.82 -6.91 -10.69
N GLY A 105 3.94 -7.23 -11.65
CA GLY A 105 3.40 -8.56 -11.86
C GLY A 105 2.39 -9.01 -10.82
N VAL A 106 1.89 -8.09 -9.99
CA VAL A 106 0.88 -8.37 -8.96
C VAL A 106 -0.49 -8.62 -9.57
N VAL A 107 -0.82 -7.84 -10.61
CA VAL A 107 -2.02 -8.02 -11.45
C VAL A 107 -1.59 -8.53 -12.82
N GLY A 108 -2.20 -9.62 -13.26
CA GLY A 108 -1.92 -10.21 -14.57
C GLY A 108 -2.31 -9.30 -15.74
N SER A 109 -1.76 -9.55 -16.92
CA SER A 109 -2.10 -8.78 -18.14
C SER A 109 -3.57 -8.95 -18.59
N GLU A 110 -4.18 -10.09 -18.27
CA GLU A 110 -5.58 -10.39 -18.57
C GLU A 110 -6.52 -10.11 -17.38
N GLU A 111 -5.96 -9.83 -16.20
CA GLU A 111 -6.71 -9.52 -14.99
C GLU A 111 -7.17 -8.05 -15.01
N ALA A 112 -8.48 -7.83 -14.91
CA ALA A 112 -9.03 -6.49 -14.93
C ALA A 112 -9.10 -5.86 -13.53
N VAL A 113 -8.76 -4.57 -13.45
CA VAL A 113 -9.00 -3.77 -12.25
C VAL A 113 -10.41 -3.19 -12.30
N ARG A 114 -11.33 -3.70 -11.47
CA ARG A 114 -12.76 -3.34 -11.49
C ARG A 114 -13.06 -2.06 -10.75
N ALA A 115 -12.37 -1.83 -9.64
CA ALA A 115 -12.57 -0.64 -8.84
C ALA A 115 -11.35 -0.33 -7.98
N GLN A 116 -11.13 0.95 -7.73
CA GLN A 116 -10.10 1.44 -6.83
C GLN A 116 -10.72 2.47 -5.90
N PHE A 117 -10.37 2.39 -4.61
CA PHE A 117 -10.85 3.31 -3.60
C PHE A 117 -9.68 3.77 -2.73
N ARG A 118 -9.62 5.08 -2.47
CA ARG A 118 -8.61 5.67 -1.59
C ARG A 118 -9.29 6.38 -0.42
N PHE A 119 -8.85 6.08 0.79
CA PHE A 119 -9.41 6.55 2.05
C PHE A 119 -8.29 7.01 2.97
N SER A 120 -7.99 8.31 2.97
CA SER A 120 -6.80 8.83 3.67
C SER A 120 -5.56 8.05 3.23
N ASP A 121 -5.01 7.18 4.09
CA ASP A 121 -3.85 6.34 3.82
C ASP A 121 -4.22 4.95 3.27
N LEU A 122 -5.48 4.50 3.37
CA LEU A 122 -5.89 3.18 2.90
C LEU A 122 -6.29 3.23 1.41
N THR A 123 -5.65 2.41 0.59
CA THR A 123 -6.08 2.12 -0.78
C THR A 123 -6.60 0.70 -0.88
N LEU A 124 -7.78 0.53 -1.49
CA LEU A 124 -8.42 -0.75 -1.73
C LEU A 124 -8.61 -0.92 -3.23
N VAL A 125 -8.00 -1.95 -3.81
CA VAL A 125 -8.14 -2.30 -5.23
C VAL A 125 -8.90 -3.60 -5.36
N VAL A 126 -9.95 -3.60 -6.17
CA VAL A 126 -10.80 -4.76 -6.46
C VAL A 126 -10.52 -5.17 -7.89
N THR A 127 -10.01 -6.38 -8.10
CA THR A 127 -9.84 -6.97 -9.44
C THR A 127 -10.82 -8.12 -9.64
N ASP A 128 -10.69 -8.81 -10.77
CA ASP A 128 -11.49 -9.97 -11.13
C ASP A 128 -11.12 -11.21 -10.32
N GLU A 129 -9.90 -11.25 -9.78
CA GLU A 129 -9.35 -12.42 -9.10
C GLU A 129 -9.01 -12.15 -7.64
N LYS A 130 -8.76 -10.89 -7.27
CA LYS A 130 -8.17 -10.53 -5.97
C LYS A 130 -8.70 -9.22 -5.40
N LEU A 131 -8.57 -9.10 -4.09
CA LEU A 131 -8.72 -7.84 -3.37
C LEU A 131 -7.37 -7.43 -2.77
N PHE A 132 -6.94 -6.21 -3.06
CA PHE A 132 -5.72 -5.63 -2.52
C PHE A 132 -6.07 -4.59 -1.46
N LYS A 133 -5.44 -4.70 -0.31
CA LYS A 133 -5.49 -3.70 0.75
C LYS A 133 -4.08 -3.13 0.90
N HIS A 134 -3.95 -1.83 0.73
CA HIS A 134 -2.70 -1.11 0.88
C HIS A 134 -2.86 0.04 1.87
N VAL A 135 -1.90 0.25 2.77
CA VAL A 135 -1.94 1.37 3.73
C VAL A 135 -0.66 2.20 3.61
N GLY A 136 -0.80 3.50 3.37
CA GLY A 136 0.29 4.44 3.26
C GLY A 136 0.60 4.86 1.82
N PRO A 137 1.71 5.58 1.61
CA PRO A 137 2.14 6.01 0.28
C PRO A 137 3.13 5.05 -0.40
N SER A 138 3.79 4.19 0.37
CA SER A 138 4.77 3.21 -0.13
C SER A 138 4.01 2.08 -0.78
N VAL A 139 4.08 1.91 -2.10
CA VAL A 139 3.30 0.90 -2.82
C VAL A 139 3.52 -0.51 -2.22
N TRP A 140 4.73 -0.75 -1.74
CA TRP A 140 5.15 -1.99 -1.09
C TRP A 140 5.55 -1.71 0.35
N ASN A 141 4.74 -2.18 1.30
CA ASN A 141 5.10 -2.18 2.71
C ASN A 141 4.50 -3.40 3.42
N GLU A 142 4.82 -3.56 4.70
CA GLU A 142 4.32 -4.67 5.53
C GLU A 142 2.79 -4.68 5.69
N ASP A 143 2.12 -3.55 5.45
CA ASP A 143 0.66 -3.41 5.52
C ASP A 143 -0.04 -3.76 4.20
N PHE A 144 0.71 -4.03 3.14
CA PHE A 144 0.16 -4.51 1.87
C PHE A 144 -0.32 -5.95 2.02
N GLU A 145 -1.62 -6.17 1.85
CA GLU A 145 -2.27 -7.48 1.91
C GLU A 145 -2.97 -7.80 0.58
N MET A 146 -2.83 -9.05 0.13
CA MET A 146 -3.50 -9.60 -1.05
C MET A 146 -4.43 -10.72 -0.63
N PHE A 147 -5.63 -10.73 -1.22
CA PHE A 147 -6.67 -11.68 -0.91
C PHE A 147 -7.18 -12.32 -2.19
N ASP A 148 -6.71 -13.53 -2.50
CA ASP A 148 -7.19 -14.30 -3.66
C ASP A 148 -8.62 -14.77 -3.44
N TYR A 149 -9.50 -14.53 -4.42
CA TYR A 149 -10.89 -14.97 -4.35
C TYR A 149 -11.02 -16.49 -4.37
N GLU A 150 -10.06 -17.21 -4.97
CA GLU A 150 -10.01 -18.67 -4.96
C GLU A 150 -9.88 -19.23 -3.53
N SER A 151 -9.15 -18.54 -2.65
CA SER A 151 -8.94 -18.97 -1.27
C SER A 151 -9.99 -18.43 -0.29
N LEU A 152 -10.98 -17.69 -0.79
CA LEU A 152 -12.02 -17.04 0.02
C LEU A 152 -13.05 -18.08 0.48
N THR A 153 -13.24 -18.21 1.79
CA THR A 153 -14.21 -19.13 2.40
C THR A 153 -15.49 -18.44 2.87
N ASP A 154 -15.44 -17.17 3.26
CA ASP A 154 -16.61 -16.35 3.56
C ASP A 154 -16.37 -14.87 3.24
N LEU A 155 -17.47 -14.17 2.96
CA LEU A 155 -17.49 -12.72 2.76
C LEU A 155 -18.65 -12.11 3.54
N ASN A 156 -18.34 -11.12 4.39
CA ASN A 156 -19.32 -10.43 5.20
C ASN A 156 -19.04 -8.92 5.27
N PHE A 157 -20.08 -8.14 5.55
CA PHE A 157 -20.01 -6.70 5.71
C PHE A 157 -20.66 -6.32 7.04
N GLN A 158 -19.87 -5.79 7.97
CA GLN A 158 -20.34 -5.39 9.30
C GLN A 158 -20.45 -3.88 9.36
N GLU A 159 -21.68 -3.37 9.50
CA GLU A 159 -21.92 -1.94 9.61
C GLU A 159 -21.55 -1.45 11.01
N GLY A 160 -20.73 -0.40 11.07
CA GLY A 160 -20.33 0.26 12.31
C GLY A 160 -20.74 1.73 12.32
N SER A 161 -20.66 2.36 13.49
CA SER A 161 -21.02 3.78 13.66
C SER A 161 -20.17 4.74 12.82
N VAL A 162 -18.88 4.43 12.67
CA VAL A 162 -17.91 5.27 11.95
C VAL A 162 -17.54 4.68 10.58
N ALA A 163 -17.37 3.37 10.52
CA ALA A 163 -16.91 2.66 9.34
C ALA A 163 -17.57 1.29 9.24
N THR A 164 -17.81 0.87 8.01
CA THR A 164 -18.21 -0.49 7.67
C THR A 164 -16.96 -1.35 7.53
N GLN A 165 -16.99 -2.56 8.07
CA GLN A 165 -15.90 -3.53 7.93
C GLN A 165 -16.25 -4.51 6.82
N VAL A 166 -15.40 -4.61 5.80
CA VAL A 166 -15.39 -5.73 4.86
C VAL A 166 -14.60 -6.84 5.55
N VAL A 167 -15.26 -7.98 5.80
CA VAL A 167 -14.67 -9.12 6.48
C VAL A 167 -14.53 -10.25 5.46
N LEU A 168 -13.29 -10.63 5.18
CA LEU A 168 -12.93 -11.75 4.31
C LEU A 168 -12.43 -12.88 5.19
N GLU A 169 -12.90 -14.10 4.96
CA GLU A 169 -12.33 -15.29 5.57
C GLU A 169 -11.51 -16.06 4.54
N ILE A 170 -10.23 -16.28 4.83
CA ILE A 170 -9.27 -16.93 3.93
C ILE A 170 -8.47 -17.91 4.76
N GLN A 171 -8.44 -19.18 4.34
CA GLN A 171 -7.73 -20.25 5.05
C GLN A 171 -8.05 -20.29 6.57
N GLY A 172 -9.32 -20.06 6.94
CA GLY A 172 -9.79 -20.04 8.33
C GLY A 172 -9.37 -18.81 9.14
N ARG A 173 -8.85 -17.76 8.50
CA ARG A 173 -8.47 -16.48 9.15
C ARG A 173 -9.36 -15.35 8.67
N GLN A 174 -9.84 -14.54 9.60
CA GLN A 174 -10.61 -13.34 9.27
C GLN A 174 -9.71 -12.13 9.06
N HIS A 175 -9.82 -11.54 7.87
CA HIS A 175 -9.21 -10.25 7.51
C HIS A 175 -10.29 -9.18 7.48
N ARG A 176 -9.96 -7.98 8.01
CA ARG A 176 -10.93 -6.88 8.14
C ARG A 176 -10.39 -5.61 7.51
N VAL A 177 -11.14 -5.06 6.57
CA VAL A 177 -10.85 -3.78 5.93
C VAL A 177 -11.88 -2.75 6.38
N LYS A 178 -11.42 -1.65 7.00
CA LYS A 178 -12.29 -0.56 7.42
C LYS A 178 -12.57 0.38 6.25
N VAL A 179 -13.85 0.60 5.97
CA VAL A 179 -14.31 1.47 4.88
C VAL A 179 -15.19 2.57 5.46
N PRO A 180 -14.89 3.85 5.20
CA PRO A 180 -15.77 4.96 5.62
C PRO A 180 -17.20 4.75 5.14
N ASN A 181 -18.18 5.01 6.01
CA ASN A 181 -19.60 4.72 5.74
C ASN A 181 -20.13 5.38 4.45
N GLU A 182 -19.61 6.55 4.09
CA GLU A 182 -19.98 7.26 2.84
C GLU A 182 -19.66 6.46 1.57
N GLN A 183 -18.60 5.64 1.60
CA GLN A 183 -18.15 4.83 0.46
C GLN A 183 -18.53 3.36 0.59
N ALA A 184 -18.98 2.91 1.76
CA ALA A 184 -19.27 1.50 2.06
C ALA A 184 -20.21 0.85 1.03
N GLY A 185 -21.24 1.56 0.58
CA GLY A 185 -22.17 1.05 -0.43
C GLY A 185 -21.53 0.81 -1.80
N ARG A 186 -20.55 1.64 -2.19
CA ARG A 186 -19.80 1.47 -3.45
C ARG A 186 -18.80 0.32 -3.34
N VAL A 187 -18.05 0.26 -2.24
CA VAL A 187 -17.10 -0.83 -1.98
C VAL A 187 -17.82 -2.18 -1.93
N ARG A 188 -18.91 -2.28 -1.15
CA ARG A 188 -19.70 -3.51 -1.06
C ARG A 188 -20.15 -3.99 -2.43
N ARG A 189 -20.67 -3.09 -3.27
CA ARG A 189 -21.11 -3.45 -4.62
C ARG A 189 -19.95 -3.95 -5.48
N ALA A 190 -18.82 -3.26 -5.46
CA ALA A 190 -17.65 -3.64 -6.25
C ALA A 190 -17.12 -5.02 -5.84
N VAL A 191 -16.87 -5.21 -4.54
CA VAL A 191 -16.35 -6.48 -4.00
C VAL A 191 -17.33 -7.62 -4.23
N GLN A 192 -18.63 -7.43 -3.94
CA GLN A 192 -19.62 -8.48 -4.18
C GLN A 192 -19.71 -8.83 -5.67
N SER A 193 -19.74 -7.84 -6.56
CA SER A 193 -19.84 -8.11 -8.00
C SER A 193 -18.63 -8.91 -8.49
N ALA A 194 -17.42 -8.51 -8.09
CA ALA A 194 -16.19 -9.21 -8.48
C ALA A 194 -16.14 -10.64 -7.94
N VAL A 195 -16.38 -10.83 -6.63
CA VAL A 195 -16.37 -12.16 -5.99
C VAL A 195 -17.45 -13.06 -6.58
N PHE A 196 -18.65 -12.53 -6.83
CA PHE A 196 -19.75 -13.30 -7.41
C PHE A 196 -19.47 -13.73 -8.84
N GLU A 197 -18.90 -12.84 -9.65
CA GLU A 197 -18.52 -13.13 -11.03
C GLU A 197 -17.39 -14.18 -11.08
N HIS A 198 -16.35 -14.00 -10.28
CA HIS A 198 -15.25 -14.96 -10.13
C HIS A 198 -15.76 -16.35 -9.77
N HIS A 199 -16.67 -16.42 -8.79
CA HIS A 199 -17.24 -17.69 -8.34
C HIS A 199 -18.41 -18.19 -9.19
N GLY A 200 -18.91 -17.43 -10.16
CA GLY A 200 -20.08 -17.80 -10.96
C GLY A 200 -21.38 -17.91 -10.14
N VAL A 201 -21.49 -17.14 -9.04
CA VAL A 201 -22.66 -17.12 -8.15
C VAL A 201 -23.38 -15.77 -8.23
N SER A 202 -24.56 -15.65 -7.63
CA SER A 202 -25.33 -14.38 -7.64
C SER A 202 -25.67 -13.85 -6.24
N SER A 203 -25.18 -14.52 -5.19
CA SER A 203 -25.47 -14.14 -3.80
C SER A 203 -24.44 -14.70 -2.83
N LEU A 204 -24.37 -14.13 -1.61
CA LEU A 204 -23.53 -14.65 -0.53
C LEU A 204 -23.90 -16.08 -0.11
N GLY A 205 -25.19 -16.44 -0.17
CA GLY A 205 -25.63 -17.80 0.11
C GLY A 205 -25.10 -18.80 -0.92
N GLY A 206 -25.19 -18.44 -2.21
CA GLY A 206 -24.64 -19.26 -3.29
C GLY A 206 -23.11 -19.38 -3.23
N LEU A 207 -22.41 -18.31 -2.81
CA LEU A 207 -20.97 -18.34 -2.57
C LEU A 207 -20.60 -19.40 -1.52
N ARG A 208 -21.27 -19.37 -0.35
CA ARG A 208 -21.03 -20.32 0.74
C ARG A 208 -21.35 -21.76 0.35
N GLU A 209 -22.43 -21.96 -0.41
CA GLU A 209 -22.80 -23.29 -0.92
C GLU A 209 -21.72 -23.84 -1.87
N LYS A 210 -21.23 -23.00 -2.80
CA LYS A 210 -20.18 -23.40 -3.73
C LYS A 210 -18.89 -23.79 -3.01
N ILE A 211 -18.42 -22.95 -2.09
CA ILE A 211 -17.21 -23.19 -1.30
C ILE A 211 -17.34 -24.46 -0.45
N ALA A 212 -18.50 -24.68 0.19
CA ALA A 212 -18.75 -25.88 0.99
C ALA A 212 -18.77 -27.18 0.17
N VAL A 213 -19.09 -27.11 -1.13
CA VAL A 213 -19.02 -28.26 -2.05
C VAL A 213 -17.59 -28.52 -2.55
N GLU A 214 -16.73 -27.51 -2.52
CA GLU A 214 -15.35 -27.55 -3.01
C GLU A 214 -14.35 -28.00 -1.93
N GLU A 215 -14.66 -27.77 -0.65
CA GLU A 215 -13.97 -28.46 0.44
C GLU A 215 -14.24 -29.98 0.35
N PRO A 216 -13.20 -30.84 0.35
CA PRO A 216 -13.43 -32.27 0.41
C PRO A 216 -14.16 -32.57 1.72
N GLU A 217 -15.42 -33.01 1.58
CA GLU A 217 -16.22 -33.59 2.67
C GLU A 217 -15.29 -34.34 3.63
N PRO A 218 -15.16 -33.94 4.91
CA PRO A 218 -14.53 -34.77 5.91
C PRO A 218 -15.43 -35.99 6.11
N GLY A 219 -15.20 -37.01 5.29
CA GLY A 219 -15.70 -38.38 5.45
C GLY A 219 -17.16 -38.48 5.85
N SER A 220 -18.09 -38.19 4.94
CA SER A 220 -19.48 -38.64 5.06
C SER A 220 -19.56 -40.18 5.00
N LYS A 221 -19.46 -40.87 6.15
CA LYS A 221 -20.65 -41.37 6.89
C LYS A 221 -20.28 -42.24 8.11
N PRO A 222 -21.13 -42.20 9.17
CA PRO A 222 -21.04 -43.04 10.35
C PRO A 222 -21.49 -44.47 10.05
N ASP A 223 -20.69 -45.45 10.46
CA ASP A 223 -21.12 -46.86 10.45
C ASP A 223 -21.59 -47.22 11.87
N GLU A 224 -22.91 -47.27 12.02
CA GLU A 224 -23.59 -47.68 13.25
C GLU A 224 -23.88 -49.19 13.19
N ALA A 225 -23.54 -49.85 14.29
CA ALA A 225 -24.01 -51.15 14.80
C ALA A 225 -23.21 -52.43 14.48
N ALA A 226 -22.53 -52.95 15.51
CA ALA A 226 -23.00 -54.16 16.21
C ALA A 226 -22.39 -54.31 17.64
N PRO A 227 -23.08 -54.99 18.59
CA PRO A 227 -22.93 -54.79 20.03
C PRO A 227 -22.23 -55.92 20.79
N GLY A 228 -21.73 -55.63 22.00
CA GLY A 228 -21.30 -56.62 23.02
C GLY A 228 -20.65 -55.92 24.21
N ALA A 229 -21.39 -55.65 25.30
CA ALA A 229 -21.38 -56.43 26.56
C ALA A 229 -20.03 -56.32 27.31
N VAL A 230 -19.89 -55.78 28.53
CA VAL A 230 -20.67 -55.97 29.77
C VAL A 230 -20.25 -54.97 30.89
N SER A 231 -21.19 -54.72 31.82
CA SER A 231 -21.03 -54.46 33.28
C SER A 231 -20.38 -53.15 33.76
N ASP A 232 -20.83 -52.46 34.82
CA ASP A 232 -22.05 -52.36 35.67
C ASP A 232 -21.81 -51.10 36.58
N PRO A 233 -22.67 -50.68 37.54
CA PRO A 233 -22.90 -49.26 37.82
C PRO A 233 -22.33 -48.84 39.20
N VAL A 234 -22.25 -47.53 39.44
CA VAL A 234 -22.16 -46.99 40.81
C VAL A 234 -23.11 -45.80 40.92
N PRO A 235 -24.03 -45.76 41.91
CA PRO A 235 -25.04 -44.71 42.04
C PRO A 235 -24.64 -43.61 43.05
N GLU A 236 -25.54 -42.61 43.13
CA GLU A 236 -25.69 -41.55 44.16
C GLU A 236 -24.78 -40.33 43.98
N THR A 237 -25.23 -39.07 44.11
CA THR A 237 -26.51 -38.39 44.42
C THR A 237 -26.26 -36.92 44.08
N ASP A 238 -27.18 -36.26 43.39
CA ASP A 238 -27.94 -35.06 43.84
C ASP A 238 -27.08 -33.92 44.44
N GLU A 239 -27.05 -32.78 43.77
CA GLU A 239 -27.52 -31.51 44.33
C GLU A 239 -27.49 -30.38 43.29
N THR A 240 -28.57 -29.61 43.34
CA THR A 240 -28.87 -28.35 42.67
C THR A 240 -27.77 -27.30 42.84
N ASP A 241 -27.48 -26.50 41.80
CA ASP A 241 -27.49 -25.04 42.00
C ASP A 241 -27.69 -24.25 40.71
N ASP A 242 -28.50 -23.23 40.89
CA ASP A 242 -28.94 -22.19 39.96
C ASP A 242 -27.86 -21.09 39.98
N ASN A 243 -27.28 -20.71 38.84
CA ASN A 243 -26.79 -19.35 38.71
C ASN A 243 -26.67 -18.88 37.26
N SER A 244 -27.57 -17.97 36.92
CA SER A 244 -27.41 -17.01 35.82
C SER A 244 -26.23 -16.07 36.10
N GLY A 245 -25.40 -15.80 35.10
CA GLY A 245 -24.30 -14.84 35.26
C GLY A 245 -23.72 -14.39 33.93
N GLY A 246 -24.44 -13.51 33.24
CA GLY A 246 -23.90 -12.74 32.13
C GLY A 246 -22.70 -11.91 32.60
N VAL A 247 -21.57 -12.06 31.92
CA VAL A 247 -20.38 -11.28 32.19
C VAL A 247 -20.48 -9.99 31.38
N ASP A 248 -21.02 -8.96 32.04
CA ASP A 248 -20.88 -7.55 31.67
C ASP A 248 -19.42 -7.16 31.92
N TRP A 249 -18.65 -7.01 30.83
CA TRP A 249 -17.31 -6.45 30.89
C TRP A 249 -17.37 -5.00 30.45
N SER A 250 -17.42 -4.11 31.43
CA SER A 250 -17.23 -2.66 31.25
C SER A 250 -15.74 -2.29 31.39
N PRO A 251 -15.16 -1.50 30.47
CA PRO A 251 -13.78 -1.02 30.60
C PRO A 251 -13.65 0.08 31.67
N PRO A 252 -12.50 0.19 32.37
CA PRO A 252 -12.29 1.23 33.36
C PRO A 252 -12.07 2.60 32.71
N ALA A 253 -12.79 3.59 33.24
CA ALA A 253 -12.52 5.00 33.06
C ALA A 253 -11.32 5.41 33.91
N ASP A 254 -10.38 6.12 33.30
CA ASP A 254 -9.68 7.30 33.83
C ASP A 254 -8.40 7.52 33.02
N GLN A 255 -8.37 8.57 32.19
CA GLN A 255 -7.30 9.58 32.20
C GLN A 255 -7.86 10.88 31.62
N ASP A 256 -8.35 11.71 32.54
CA ASP A 256 -8.70 13.10 32.32
C ASP A 256 -7.46 13.96 32.66
N VAL A 257 -6.77 14.49 31.65
CA VAL A 257 -5.74 15.54 31.83
C VAL A 257 -5.94 16.64 30.77
N THR A 258 -6.74 17.62 31.19
CA THR A 258 -6.62 19.07 30.93
C THR A 258 -6.44 19.57 29.50
N GLY A 259 -7.52 20.14 28.95
CA GLY A 259 -7.43 21.25 27.99
C GLY A 259 -8.27 22.44 28.48
N PRO A 260 -7.73 23.68 28.52
CA PRO A 260 -8.57 24.86 28.62
C PRO A 260 -8.83 25.48 27.24
N ARG A 261 -10.13 25.48 26.89
CA ARG A 261 -10.93 26.62 26.36
C ARG A 261 -10.30 27.53 25.28
N GLY A 262 -10.96 27.57 24.13
CA GLY A 262 -10.68 28.57 23.08
C GLY A 262 -11.34 29.94 23.26
N ARG A 263 -10.92 30.92 22.44
CA ARG A 263 -11.74 31.89 21.66
C ARG A 263 -10.86 32.87 20.83
N PRO A 264 -11.43 33.72 19.93
CA PRO A 264 -10.94 33.86 18.55
C PRO A 264 -10.57 35.32 18.16
N THR A 265 -10.30 35.54 16.85
CA THR A 265 -10.29 36.83 16.07
C THR A 265 -9.21 37.85 16.50
N ASP A 266 -8.42 38.54 15.66
CA ASP A 266 -8.62 39.10 14.30
C ASP A 266 -7.23 39.64 13.76
N PRO A 267 -7.08 40.52 12.72
CA PRO A 267 -6.32 40.24 11.49
C PRO A 267 -5.07 41.14 11.19
N GLU A 268 -4.58 41.01 9.94
CA GLU A 268 -3.70 41.90 9.14
C GLU A 268 -2.16 41.84 9.33
N ALA A 269 -1.45 41.46 8.25
CA ALA A 269 -0.41 42.28 7.63
C ALA A 269 0.06 41.72 6.27
N ASP A 270 0.02 42.59 5.27
CA ASP A 270 0.64 42.55 3.94
C ASP A 270 2.13 42.20 3.94
N ALA A 271 2.58 41.45 2.91
CA ALA A 271 3.50 41.92 1.84
C ALA A 271 4.34 40.77 1.20
N PRO A 272 4.79 40.94 -0.05
CA PRO A 272 5.03 39.84 -1.01
C PRO A 272 6.52 39.57 -1.28
N SER A 273 6.77 38.69 -2.28
CA SER A 273 7.99 38.52 -3.11
C SER A 273 8.61 37.12 -2.94
N ALA A 274 9.24 36.44 -3.89
CA ALA A 274 9.29 36.41 -5.37
C ALA A 274 10.21 35.20 -5.71
N ALA A 275 10.30 34.86 -6.99
CA ALA A 275 11.05 33.72 -7.54
C ALA A 275 12.57 33.70 -7.28
N ALA A 276 13.16 32.50 -7.29
CA ALA A 276 14.44 32.16 -7.95
C ALA A 276 14.63 30.63 -7.95
N VAL A 277 14.49 29.91 -9.08
CA VAL A 277 15.58 29.44 -9.99
C VAL A 277 16.97 29.30 -9.35
N GLY A 278 17.51 28.08 -9.44
CA GLY A 278 18.87 27.72 -9.02
C GLY A 278 19.33 26.38 -9.59
N ASP A 279 19.57 26.37 -10.91
CA ASP A 279 20.45 25.45 -11.63
C ASP A 279 21.82 25.32 -10.95
N ARG A 280 22.31 24.09 -10.71
CA ARG A 280 23.75 23.79 -10.63
C ARG A 280 24.08 22.38 -11.13
N THR A 281 24.49 22.37 -12.39
CA THR A 281 25.49 21.53 -13.05
C THR A 281 26.47 20.70 -12.20
N ALA A 282 26.73 19.52 -12.76
CA ALA A 282 27.71 18.49 -12.45
C ALA A 282 29.17 18.93 -12.23
N GLY A 283 29.84 18.23 -11.32
CA GLY A 283 31.30 18.11 -11.22
C GLY A 283 31.68 16.63 -11.14
N ARG A 284 32.22 16.10 -12.23
CA ARG A 284 32.73 14.73 -12.39
C ARG A 284 34.12 14.59 -11.75
N ALA A 285 34.36 13.49 -11.04
CA ALA A 285 35.70 12.94 -10.84
C ALA A 285 35.66 11.40 -10.85
N THR A 286 36.54 10.84 -11.66
CA THR A 286 36.76 9.43 -11.99
C THR A 286 37.68 8.74 -10.99
N GLY A 287 37.46 7.44 -10.75
CA GLY A 287 38.45 6.55 -10.14
C GLY A 287 38.14 5.10 -10.48
N ALA A 288 38.97 4.50 -11.32
CA ALA A 288 38.91 3.10 -11.77
C ALA A 288 39.68 2.18 -10.82
N GLY A 289 39.29 0.90 -10.78
CA GLY A 289 40.06 -0.19 -10.18
C GLY A 289 39.32 -1.52 -10.34
N ASP A 290 39.78 -2.31 -11.32
CA ASP A 290 39.45 -3.73 -11.55
C ASP A 290 39.82 -4.62 -10.35
N ASP A 291 39.09 -5.75 -10.14
CA ASP A 291 39.69 -7.09 -10.09
C ASP A 291 38.65 -8.22 -10.23
N GLU A 292 39.04 -9.28 -10.94
CA GLU A 292 38.31 -10.50 -11.32
C GLU A 292 37.97 -11.37 -10.09
N GLY A 293 36.84 -12.07 -9.97
CA GLY A 293 36.46 -13.29 -10.69
C GLY A 293 36.70 -14.53 -9.81
N GLU A 294 35.65 -15.30 -9.46
CA GLU A 294 35.62 -16.77 -9.46
C GLU A 294 34.31 -17.34 -8.88
N ASP A 295 33.86 -18.40 -9.54
CA ASP A 295 32.60 -19.13 -9.39
C ASP A 295 32.94 -20.51 -8.81
N VAL A 296 32.23 -20.98 -7.77
CA VAL A 296 31.99 -22.42 -7.52
C VAL A 296 30.90 -22.66 -6.48
N SER A 297 29.93 -23.47 -6.90
CA SER A 297 28.93 -24.20 -6.12
C SER A 297 29.52 -25.28 -5.20
N ASP A 298 28.88 -25.54 -4.04
CA ASP A 298 28.26 -26.84 -3.65
C ASP A 298 28.29 -27.16 -2.13
N ALA A 299 27.22 -27.83 -1.71
CA ALA A 299 27.01 -28.72 -0.56
C ALA A 299 27.02 -28.18 0.89
N GLY A 300 25.83 -28.26 1.50
CA GLY A 300 25.64 -28.20 2.94
C GLY A 300 25.98 -29.50 3.67
N ALA A 301 26.44 -29.36 4.92
CA ALA A 301 26.13 -30.20 6.09
C ALA A 301 27.06 -29.80 7.25
N GLY A 302 26.66 -28.78 8.02
CA GLY A 302 27.37 -28.29 9.21
C GLY A 302 26.66 -27.15 9.91
N ALA A 303 25.32 -27.10 9.84
CA ALA A 303 24.51 -25.99 10.32
C ALA A 303 24.26 -26.13 11.83
N GLY A 304 25.11 -25.50 12.65
CA GLY A 304 24.86 -25.39 14.09
C GLY A 304 25.91 -24.56 14.83
N SER A 305 27.20 -24.76 14.54
CA SER A 305 28.30 -24.00 15.19
C SER A 305 28.76 -22.83 14.31
N GLY A 306 29.02 -23.09 13.03
CA GLY A 306 29.51 -22.05 12.09
C GLY A 306 28.51 -20.92 11.82
N SER A 307 27.22 -21.16 12.01
CA SER A 307 26.19 -20.10 11.88
C SER A 307 26.17 -19.16 13.08
N ALA A 308 26.53 -19.64 14.28
CA ALA A 308 26.62 -18.81 15.48
C ALA A 308 27.90 -17.97 15.47
N GLU A 309 29.02 -18.58 15.08
CA GLU A 309 30.32 -17.90 14.92
C GLU A 309 30.28 -16.83 13.82
N ASN A 310 29.54 -17.07 12.73
CA ASN A 310 29.35 -16.08 11.66
C ASN A 310 28.39 -14.95 12.08
N LEU A 311 27.40 -15.25 12.94
CA LEU A 311 26.56 -14.22 13.54
C LEU A 311 27.33 -13.34 14.52
N GLU A 312 28.18 -13.91 15.37
CA GLU A 312 29.03 -13.16 16.31
C GLU A 312 29.99 -12.23 15.57
N ALA A 313 30.68 -12.73 14.53
CA ALA A 313 31.54 -11.90 13.70
C ALA A 313 30.79 -10.74 13.01
N ARG A 314 29.52 -10.97 12.63
CA ARG A 314 28.68 -9.93 12.00
C ARG A 314 28.17 -8.92 13.02
N ILE A 315 27.92 -9.33 14.26
CA ILE A 315 27.56 -8.42 15.36
C ILE A 315 28.76 -7.53 15.71
N ASP A 316 29.96 -8.08 15.81
CA ASP A 316 31.18 -7.30 16.08
C ASP A 316 31.47 -6.26 14.99
N ASP A 317 31.28 -6.61 13.71
CA ASP A 317 31.44 -5.65 12.61
C ASP A 317 30.37 -4.55 12.64
N LEU A 318 29.11 -4.90 12.94
CA LEU A 318 28.03 -3.93 13.09
C LEU A 318 28.24 -2.99 14.28
N GLU A 319 28.75 -3.50 15.40
CA GLU A 319 29.10 -2.70 16.57
C GLU A 319 30.24 -1.72 16.25
N ALA A 320 31.28 -2.17 15.56
CA ALA A 320 32.36 -1.31 15.08
C ALA A 320 31.89 -0.26 14.05
N GLN A 321 30.90 -0.59 13.21
CA GLN A 321 30.28 0.38 12.31
C GLN A 321 29.44 1.42 13.05
N LEU A 322 28.66 0.99 14.05
CA LEU A 322 27.87 1.90 14.88
C LEU A 322 28.75 2.87 15.67
N GLU A 323 29.86 2.40 16.23
CA GLU A 323 30.79 3.26 16.96
C GLU A 323 31.42 4.32 16.03
N ARG A 324 31.85 3.92 14.83
CA ARG A 324 32.33 4.86 13.80
C ARG A 324 31.28 5.89 13.37
N GLN A 325 30.00 5.49 13.29
CA GLN A 325 28.92 6.43 12.97
C GLN A 325 28.66 7.41 14.12
N ASN A 326 28.72 6.95 15.37
CA ASN A 326 28.52 7.79 16.53
C ASN A 326 29.64 8.84 16.65
N ASP A 327 30.89 8.43 16.45
CA ASP A 327 32.04 9.36 16.41
C ASP A 327 31.89 10.41 15.30
N LEU A 328 31.38 10.00 14.12
CA LEU A 328 31.13 10.92 13.02
C LEU A 328 30.02 11.92 13.37
N LEU A 329 28.92 11.47 13.99
CA LEU A 329 27.83 12.34 14.44
C LEU A 329 28.31 13.34 15.50
N GLU A 330 29.17 12.91 16.43
CA GLU A 330 29.76 13.80 17.43
C GLU A 330 30.64 14.87 16.76
N SER A 331 31.47 14.49 15.80
CA SER A 331 32.30 15.45 15.03
C SER A 331 31.47 16.43 14.20
N GLN A 332 30.33 15.98 13.65
CA GLN A 332 29.38 16.84 12.95
C GLN A 332 28.68 17.80 13.93
N GLY A 333 28.33 17.32 15.13
CA GLY A 333 27.79 18.14 16.21
C GLY A 333 28.73 19.28 16.59
N GLU A 334 30.00 18.97 16.84
CA GLU A 334 31.03 19.98 17.17
C GLU A 334 31.21 20.99 16.03
N THR A 335 31.21 20.52 14.78
CA THR A 335 31.33 21.39 13.60
C THR A 335 30.13 22.33 13.48
N ILE A 336 28.92 21.83 13.74
CA ILE A 336 27.70 22.64 13.73
C ILE A 336 27.73 23.67 14.85
N GLU A 337 28.15 23.30 16.06
CA GLU A 337 28.30 24.24 17.18
C GLU A 337 29.30 25.35 16.87
N GLN A 338 30.43 25.00 16.26
CA GLN A 338 31.44 25.97 15.83
C GLN A 338 30.89 26.95 14.78
N LEU A 339 30.15 26.45 13.78
CA LEU A 339 29.49 27.29 12.77
C LEU A 339 28.40 28.19 13.36
N VAL A 340 27.64 27.68 14.34
CA VAL A 340 26.62 28.45 15.06
C VAL A 340 27.27 29.55 15.91
N GLU A 341 28.42 29.29 16.53
CA GLU A 341 29.14 30.28 17.33
C GLU A 341 29.81 31.35 16.46
N GLU A 342 30.35 30.99 15.29
CA GLU A 342 30.82 31.95 14.30
C GLU A 342 29.70 32.85 13.77
N LEU A 343 28.53 32.27 13.47
CA LEU A 343 27.34 33.03 13.06
C LEU A 343 26.82 33.96 14.16
N ARG A 344 26.95 33.57 15.43
CA ARG A 344 26.57 34.42 16.58
C ARG A 344 27.57 35.56 16.84
N ARG A 345 28.87 35.34 16.62
CA ARG A 345 29.91 36.35 16.84
C ARG A 345 30.09 37.30 15.66
N GLY A 346 29.60 36.92 14.48
CA GLY A 346 29.57 37.74 13.25
C GLY A 346 28.38 38.71 13.12
N ARG A 347 27.56 38.88 14.17
CA ARG A 347 26.39 39.78 14.20
C ARG A 347 26.55 40.93 15.19
#